data_AF-A0A9Q1BU18-F1
#
_entry.id   AF-A0A9Q1BU18-F1
#
_cell.length_a   1.000
_cell.length_b   1.000
_cell.length_c   1.000
_cell.angle_alpha   90.00
_cell.angle_beta   90.00
_cell.angle_gamma   90.00
#
_symmetry.space_group_name_H-M   'P 1'
#
loop_
_entity.id
_entity.type
_entity.pdbx_description
1 polymer ?
#
loop_
_entity_poly.entity_id
_entity_poly.type
_entity_poly.pdbx_seq_one_letter_code
_entity_poly.pdbx_strand_id
1 'polypeptide(L)' 'MRWKFILVSVAIMASFSVSVRSQSNNTNEAEALELLQRFNQEAQVEYYEATEAWWAFYTNITDYNQRKGKYAQDG' A
#
# COMPACT_ATOMS: atom_id res chain seq x y z
N MET A 1 -35.06 1.21 -23.92
CA MET A 1 -34.23 1.50 -22.71
C MET A 1 -33.11 0.46 -22.52
N ARG A 2 -32.17 0.31 -23.47
CA ARG A 2 -31.06 -0.66 -23.34
C ARG A 2 -29.67 -0.11 -23.64
N TRP A 3 -29.57 1.14 -24.09
CA TRP A 3 -28.29 1.80 -24.38
C TRP A 3 -27.65 2.51 -23.18
N LYS A 4 -28.43 2.86 -22.15
CA LYS A 4 -27.94 3.57 -20.95
C LYS A 4 -27.05 2.66 -20.10
N PHE A 5 -27.28 1.35 -20.14
CA PHE A 5 -26.48 0.38 -19.39
C PHE A 5 -25.10 0.12 -20.02
N ILE A 6 -24.97 0.25 -21.34
CA ILE A 6 -23.68 0.05 -22.04
C ILE A 6 -22.73 1.21 -21.77
N LEU A 7 -23.25 2.44 -21.64
CA LEU A 7 -22.42 3.61 -21.35
C LEU A 7 -21.89 3.62 -19.91
N VAL A 8 -22.68 3.12 -18.95
CA VAL A 8 -22.25 3.06 -17.55
C VAL A 8 -21.13 2.03 -17.35
N SER A 9 -21.15 0.90 -18.06
CA SER A 9 -20.07 -0.10 -17.97
C SER A 9 -18.74 0.38 -18.56
N VAL A 10 -18.77 1.19 -19.62
CA VAL A 10 -17.54 1.77 -20.20
C VAL A 10 -16.92 2.80 -19.25
N ALA A 11 -17.74 3.58 -18.54
CA ALA A 11 -17.25 4.59 -17.61
C ALA A 11 -16.55 3.98 -16.38
N ILE A 12 -17.04 2.84 -15.86
CA ILE A 12 -16.46 2.19 -14.67
C ILE A 12 -15.09 1.57 -14.97
N MET A 13 -14.88 1.08 -16.19
CA MET A 13 -13.58 0.50 -16.61
C MET A 13 -12.50 1.57 -16.84
N ALA A 14 -12.87 2.84 -16.99
CA ALA A 14 -11.94 3.93 -17.28
C ALA A 14 -11.23 4.52 -16.04
N SER A 15 -11.47 4.00 -14.84
CA SER A 15 -10.97 4.62 -13.59
C SER A 15 -10.06 3.74 -12.74
N PHE A 16 -9.73 2.52 -13.17
CA PHE A 16 -8.66 1.74 -12.51
C PHE A 16 -7.31 2.06 -13.13
N SER A 17 -6.85 3.30 -12.92
CA SER A 17 -5.43 3.60 -13.07
C SER A 17 -4.71 2.90 -11.92
N VAL A 18 -4.24 1.67 -12.16
CA VAL A 18 -3.21 1.07 -11.32
C VAL A 18 -2.03 2.02 -11.39
N SER A 19 -1.78 2.74 -10.30
CA SER A 19 -0.53 3.45 -10.08
C SER A 19 0.58 2.40 -10.07
N VAL A 20 1.16 2.13 -11.24
CA VAL A 20 2.43 1.41 -11.35
C VAL A 20 3.41 2.21 -10.51
N ARG A 21 3.79 1.68 -9.34
CA ARG A 21 4.91 2.20 -8.56
C ARG A 21 6.09 2.17 -9.52
N SER A 22 6.60 3.35 -9.89
CA SER A 22 7.61 3.52 -10.93
C SER A 22 8.73 2.50 -10.74
N GLN A 23 8.75 1.46 -11.57
CA GLN A 23 9.84 0.51 -11.61
C GLN A 23 10.93 1.20 -12.46
N SER A 24 11.73 2.04 -11.80
CA SER A 24 12.89 2.65 -12.44
C SER A 24 13.88 1.52 -12.77
N ASN A 25 14.07 1.26 -14.06
CA ASN A 25 15.18 0.41 -14.52
C ASN A 25 16.49 1.21 -14.37
N ASN A 26 16.94 1.39 -13.13
CA ASN A 26 18.22 2.02 -12.84
C ASN A 26 19.34 1.07 -13.31
N THR A 27 19.91 1.33 -14.49
CA THR A 27 21.13 0.66 -14.97
C THR A 27 22.40 1.20 -14.31
N ASN A 28 22.27 2.10 -13.34
CA ASN A 28 23.36 2.67 -12.55
C ASN A 28 23.40 2.05 -11.15
N GLU A 29 24.48 1.32 -10.85
CA GLU A 29 24.68 0.64 -9.57
C GLU A 29 24.68 1.61 -8.38
N ALA A 30 25.26 2.81 -8.54
CA ALA A 30 25.33 3.80 -7.47
C ALA A 30 23.93 4.31 -7.07
N GLU A 31 23.06 4.59 -8.05
CA GLU A 31 21.68 5.02 -7.81
C GLU A 31 20.82 3.90 -7.22
N ALA A 32 21.09 2.64 -7.60
CA ALA A 32 20.42 1.48 -7.03
C ALA A 32 20.79 1.30 -5.54
N LEU A 33 22.05 1.47 -5.17
CA LEU A 33 22.50 1.42 -3.77
C LEU A 33 21.87 2.54 -2.94
N GLU A 34 21.80 3.77 -3.49
CA GLU A 34 21.16 4.89 -2.80
C GLU A 34 19.65 4.66 -2.61
N LEU A 35 18.97 4.14 -3.64
CA LEU A 35 17.56 3.75 -3.54
C LEU A 35 17.36 2.67 -2.46
N LEU A 36 18.19 1.64 -2.45
CA LEU A 36 18.11 0.55 -1.47
C LEU A 36 18.32 1.09 -0.04
N GLN A 37 19.27 2.00 0.14
CA GLN A 37 19.54 2.60 1.44
C GLN A 37 18.34 3.41 1.95
N ARG A 38 17.72 4.24 1.10
CA ARG A 38 16.51 4.99 1.45
C ARG A 38 15.33 4.06 1.72
N PHE A 39 15.10 3.09 0.83
CA PHE A 39 14.03 2.11 0.98
C PHE A 39 14.17 1.34 2.29
N ASN A 40 15.37 0.86 2.63
CA ASN A 40 15.58 0.12 3.87
C ASN A 40 15.32 0.97 5.12
N GLN A 41 15.64 2.27 5.09
CA GLN A 41 15.35 3.18 6.20
C GLN A 41 13.85 3.40 6.36
N GLU A 42 13.14 3.69 5.27
CA GLU A 42 11.70 3.95 5.29
C GLU A 42 10.90 2.69 5.62
N ALA A 43 11.21 1.57 4.94
CA ALA A 43 10.54 0.29 5.14
C ALA A 43 10.65 -0.21 6.58
N GLN A 44 11.80 -0.01 7.24
CA GLN A 44 11.95 -0.41 8.64
C GLN A 44 10.96 0.30 9.56
N VAL A 45 10.73 1.60 9.35
CA VAL A 45 9.78 2.37 10.16
C VAL A 45 8.35 1.91 9.86
N GLU A 46 7.98 1.87 8.58
CA GLU A 46 6.62 1.55 8.12
C GLU A 46 6.21 0.12 8.54
N TYR A 47 7.06 -0.88 8.28
CA TYR A 47 6.76 -2.26 8.65
C TYR A 47 6.82 -2.50 10.17
N TYR A 48 7.66 -1.76 10.90
CA TYR A 48 7.73 -1.90 12.36
C TYR A 48 6.41 -1.46 13.01
N GLU A 49 5.88 -0.31 12.63
CA GLU A 49 4.62 0.21 13.19
C GLU A 49 3.43 -0.71 12.90
N ALA A 50 3.32 -1.19 11.65
CA ALA A 50 2.30 -2.15 11.26
C ALA A 50 2.42 -3.47 12.06
N THR A 51 3.64 -4.00 12.18
CA THR A 51 3.89 -5.27 12.88
C THR A 51 3.54 -5.16 14.37
N GLU A 52 3.96 -4.09 15.04
CA GLU A 52 3.66 -3.86 16.45
C GLU A 52 2.15 -3.67 16.71
N ALA A 53 1.45 -2.97 15.81
CA ALA A 53 0.00 -2.78 15.93
C ALA A 53 -0.76 -4.11 15.80
N TRP A 54 -0.36 -4.97 14.86
CA TRP A 54 -0.94 -6.31 14.70
C TRP A 54 -0.56 -7.23 15.86
N TRP A 55 0.69 -7.19 16.34
CA TRP A 55 1.13 -7.94 17.51
C TRP A 55 0.28 -7.59 18.74
N ALA A 56 0.00 -6.31 18.98
CA ALA A 56 -0.86 -5.86 20.07
C ALA A 56 -2.29 -6.41 19.96
N PHE A 57 -2.84 -6.53 18.75
CA PHE A 57 -4.14 -7.17 18.55
C PHE A 57 -4.10 -8.68 18.82
N TYR A 58 -3.12 -9.40 18.28
CA TYR A 58 -3.04 -10.85 18.43
C TYR A 58 -2.74 -11.29 19.87
N THR A 59 -2.00 -10.49 20.62
CA THR A 59 -1.70 -10.76 22.04
C THR A 59 -2.77 -10.23 22.99
N ASN A 60 -3.58 -9.25 22.56
CA ASN A 60 -4.67 -8.68 23.35
C ASN A 60 -5.87 -8.30 22.45
N ILE A 61 -6.80 -9.23 22.31
CA ILE A 61 -7.94 -9.11 21.38
C ILE A 61 -8.98 -8.14 21.95
N THR A 62 -8.97 -6.92 21.42
CA THR A 62 -9.94 -5.87 21.73
C THR A 62 -10.31 -5.08 20.47
N ASP A 63 -11.50 -4.49 20.45
CA ASP A 63 -11.92 -3.60 19.34
C ASP A 63 -10.96 -2.42 19.15
N TYR A 64 -10.38 -1.92 20.24
CA TYR A 64 -9.39 -0.86 20.19
C TYR A 64 -8.13 -1.30 19.43
N ASN A 65 -7.54 -2.45 19.79
CA ASN A 65 -6.35 -2.97 19.12
C ASN A 65 -6.64 -3.39 17.68
N GLN A 66 -7.82 -3.93 17.40
CA GLN A 66 -8.24 -4.25 16.04
C GLN A 66 -8.29 -3.00 15.15
N ARG A 67 -8.85 -1.89 15.65
CA ARG A 67 -8.85 -0.62 14.91
C ARG A 67 -7.43 -0.10 14.70
N LYS A 68 -6.58 -0.14 15.73
CA LYS A 68 -5.19 0.29 15.63
C LYS A 68 -4.40 -0.51 14.58
N GLY A 69 -4.57 -1.84 14.54
CA GLY A 69 -3.98 -2.71 13.52
C GLY A 69 -4.43 -2.37 12.09
N LYS A 70 -5.73 -2.07 11.90
CA LYS A 70 -6.26 -1.65 10.60
C LYS A 70 -5.68 -0.32 10.12
N TYR A 71 -5.62 0.69 11.00
CA TYR A 71 -5.05 2.00 10.64
C TYR A 71 -3.55 1.94 10.33
N ALA A 72 -2.81 1.04 10.96
CA ALA A 72 -1.39 0.84 10.67
C ALA A 72 -1.15 0.09 9.34
N GLN A 73 -2.19 -0.48 8.72
CA GLN A 73 -2.11 -1.16 7.42
C GLN A 73 -2.46 -0.24 6.23
N ASP A 74 -3.20 0.85 6.50
CA ASP A 74 -3.71 1.79 5.49
C ASP A 74 -2.91 3.11 5.45
N GLY A 75 -1.91 3.26 6.32
CA GLY A 75 -1.04 4.45 6.47
C GLY A 75 0.15 4.46 5.53
#